data_AF-A0A2P8IEJ5-F1
#
_entry.id   AF-A0A2P8IEJ5-F1
#
_cell.length_a   1.000
_cell.length_b   1.000
_cell.length_c   1.000
_cell.angle_alpha   90.00
_cell.angle_beta   90.00
_cell.angle_gamma   90.00
#
_symmetry.space_group_name_H-M   'P 1'
#
loop_
_entity.id
_entity.type
_entity.pdbx_description
1 polymer ?
#
loop_
_entity_poly.entity_id
_entity_poly.type
_entity_poly.pdbx_seq_one_letter_code
_entity_poly.pdbx_strand_id
1 'polypeptide(L)'
;MRTTSRTLFGVVPLLAVIAAGVLAGAASAQPNQDPPQSGDDRATAHAGNIDIDQPGNACASVGLPGTEARLPAGTFTSDGTYIDITANPPGSTITGVVVKGGPAYNVYGNLGPLPWLDLHSPLNDSGRPAAISHWFVCLTPVTTTTTTTTTTTTTTTTTAATTTTTPHTTTTTTPAVTTTTTVPTTTTTPQVTTTRTTTTTPQAARTVNPGSTSGDGQGKGLASTGFDGWWLIVIGLSLLAAGAAFLASPKLRNLFRR
;
A
#
# COMPACT_ATOMS: atom_id res chain seq x y z
N MET A 1 10.10 84.69 48.69
CA MET A 1 10.01 83.59 49.67
C MET A 1 9.48 82.37 48.95
N ARG A 2 10.27 81.29 48.89
CA ARG A 2 9.93 80.03 48.20
C ARG A 2 9.08 79.17 49.14
N THR A 3 7.90 78.77 48.68
CA THR A 3 7.02 77.86 49.42
C THR A 3 6.94 76.54 48.67
N THR A 4 7.63 75.55 49.22
CA THR A 4 7.79 74.19 48.67
C THR A 4 6.59 73.35 49.11
N SER A 5 5.63 73.12 48.22
CA SER A 5 4.51 72.20 48.47
C SER A 5 4.90 70.77 48.10
N ARG A 6 4.98 69.93 49.14
CA ARG A 6 5.17 68.48 49.06
C ARG A 6 3.86 67.82 48.63
N THR A 7 3.83 67.21 47.45
CA THR A 7 2.73 66.33 47.03
C THR A 7 3.02 64.89 47.45
N LEU A 8 2.01 64.32 48.10
CA LEU A 8 1.97 63.02 48.74
C LEU A 8 1.91 61.86 47.73
N PHE A 9 2.52 60.76 48.15
CA PHE A 9 2.52 59.44 47.55
C PHE A 9 1.09 58.92 47.27
N GLY A 10 0.80 58.66 45.99
CA GLY A 10 -0.33 57.83 45.56
C GLY A 10 0.20 56.52 45.01
N VAL A 11 0.28 55.49 45.85
CA VAL A 11 0.59 54.12 45.45
C VAL A 11 -0.67 53.54 44.80
N VAL A 12 -0.67 53.42 43.47
CA VAL A 12 -1.66 52.61 42.74
C VAL A 12 -1.16 51.17 42.76
N PRO A 13 -1.86 50.21 43.39
CA PRO A 13 -1.54 48.81 43.18
C PRO A 13 -1.96 48.47 41.75
N LEU A 14 -0.98 48.39 40.85
CA LEU A 14 -1.16 47.75 39.55
C LEU A 14 -1.42 46.26 39.86
N LEU A 15 -2.70 45.88 39.89
CA LEU A 15 -3.10 44.47 39.91
C LEU A 15 -2.53 43.82 38.64
N ALA A 16 -1.44 43.08 38.79
CA ALA A 16 -1.00 42.13 37.79
C ALA A 16 -2.11 41.08 37.68
N VAL A 17 -2.95 41.20 36.64
CA VAL A 17 -3.82 40.10 36.22
C VAL A 17 -2.88 39.00 35.73
N ILE A 18 -2.63 38.03 36.61
CA ILE A 18 -2.06 36.75 36.26
C ILE A 18 -3.08 36.12 35.31
N ALA A 19 -2.87 36.28 34.00
CA ALA A 19 -3.46 35.41 32.99
C ALA A 19 -2.84 34.03 33.18
N ALA A 20 -3.30 33.32 34.22
CA ALA A 20 -2.99 31.92 34.42
C ALA A 20 -3.49 31.18 33.18
N GLY A 21 -2.52 30.65 32.43
CA GLY A 21 -2.74 30.03 31.14
C GLY A 21 -3.76 28.92 31.24
N VAL A 22 -4.87 29.09 30.52
CA VAL A 22 -5.53 27.95 29.90
C VAL A 22 -4.72 27.67 28.63
N LEU A 23 -3.57 27.03 28.81
CA LEU A 23 -3.07 26.14 27.78
C LEU A 23 -4.16 25.08 27.65
N ALA A 24 -5.10 25.31 26.75
CA ALA A 24 -5.96 24.28 26.21
C ALA A 24 -5.01 23.28 25.56
N GLY A 25 -4.49 22.36 26.38
CA GLY A 25 -3.87 21.14 25.90
C GLY A 25 -4.97 20.46 25.11
N ALA A 26 -4.95 20.67 23.80
CA ALA A 26 -5.68 19.82 22.89
C ALA A 26 -5.17 18.42 23.18
N ALA A 27 -5.95 17.66 23.94
CA ALA A 27 -5.78 16.23 24.02
C ALA A 27 -6.03 15.73 22.60
N SER A 28 -4.99 15.72 21.77
CA SER A 28 -4.98 14.92 20.57
C SER A 28 -4.97 13.48 21.09
N ALA A 29 -6.16 12.95 21.34
CA ALA A 29 -6.37 11.52 21.43
C ALA A 29 -5.99 10.98 20.05
N GLN A 30 -4.70 10.69 19.89
CA GLN A 30 -4.26 9.89 18.76
C GLN A 30 -4.93 8.54 19.03
N PRO A 31 -5.89 8.11 18.19
CA PRO A 31 -6.56 6.84 18.40
C PRO A 31 -5.45 5.80 18.54
N ASN A 32 -5.52 5.04 19.64
CA ASN A 32 -4.58 3.97 19.91
C ASN A 32 -4.88 2.89 18.87
N GLN A 33 -4.35 3.07 17.68
CA GLN A 33 -4.51 2.13 16.58
C GLN A 33 -3.57 1.00 16.89
N ASP A 34 -4.15 -0.16 17.20
CA ASP A 34 -3.38 -1.39 17.28
C ASP A 34 -2.53 -1.53 16.01
N PRO A 35 -1.31 -2.08 16.10
CA PRO A 35 -0.49 -2.30 14.92
C PRO A 35 -1.30 -3.05 13.85
N PRO A 36 -1.19 -2.67 12.57
CA PRO A 36 -1.96 -3.32 11.53
C PRO A 36 -1.64 -4.82 11.52
N GLN A 37 -2.68 -5.64 11.40
CA GLN A 37 -2.56 -7.09 11.39
C GLN A 37 -2.51 -7.59 9.95
N SER A 38 -1.49 -8.38 9.61
CA SER A 38 -1.35 -8.91 8.24
C SER A 38 -2.53 -9.78 7.84
N GLY A 39 -2.91 -10.72 8.72
CA GLY A 39 -3.88 -11.78 8.41
C GLY A 39 -3.31 -12.94 7.60
N ASP A 40 -2.03 -12.85 7.20
CA ASP A 40 -1.29 -13.86 6.44
C ASP A 40 0.13 -13.98 7.00
N ASP A 41 0.53 -15.20 7.38
CA ASP A 41 1.85 -15.50 7.95
C ASP A 41 3.00 -15.28 6.94
N ARG A 42 2.69 -15.17 5.64
CA ARG A 42 3.67 -14.87 4.58
C ARG A 42 3.97 -13.38 4.44
N ALA A 43 3.18 -12.51 5.06
CA ALA A 43 3.28 -11.05 4.94
C ALA A 43 3.65 -10.38 6.27
N THR A 44 4.34 -9.24 6.14
CA THR A 44 4.50 -8.29 7.24
C THR A 44 3.61 -7.08 6.98
N ALA A 45 2.79 -6.71 7.96
CA ALA A 45 1.92 -5.54 7.86
C ALA A 45 2.65 -4.26 8.32
N HIS A 46 2.40 -3.19 7.59
CA HIS A 46 2.97 -1.86 7.86
C HIS A 46 1.88 -0.80 7.83
N ALA A 47 1.95 0.16 8.75
CA ALA A 47 1.08 1.31 8.75
C ALA A 47 1.56 2.35 7.72
N GLY A 48 0.64 3.11 7.16
CA GLY A 48 0.93 4.24 6.28
C GLY A 48 0.53 4.02 4.82
N ASN A 49 1.01 4.93 3.98
CA ASN A 49 0.76 4.91 2.55
C ASN A 49 2.01 4.50 1.79
N ILE A 50 1.81 3.66 0.78
CA ILE A 50 2.83 3.27 -0.19
C ILE A 50 2.16 3.24 -1.55
N ASP A 51 2.81 3.81 -2.56
CA ASP A 51 2.31 3.84 -3.93
C ASP A 51 3.46 3.63 -4.92
N ILE A 52 3.17 3.08 -6.09
CA ILE A 52 4.14 2.88 -7.16
C ILE A 52 4.66 4.22 -7.71
N ASP A 53 3.84 5.27 -7.67
CA ASP A 53 4.16 6.59 -8.21
C ASP A 53 4.67 7.58 -7.15
N GLN A 54 5.05 7.08 -5.97
CA GLN A 54 5.62 7.93 -4.92
C GLN A 54 7.05 8.39 -5.27
N PRO A 55 7.53 9.52 -4.73
CA PRO A 55 8.91 9.96 -4.95
C PRO A 55 9.93 8.89 -4.50
N GLY A 56 10.80 8.47 -5.42
CA GLY A 56 11.79 7.42 -5.18
C GLY A 56 11.31 6.04 -5.60
N ASN A 57 12.06 5.00 -5.23
CA ASN A 57 11.72 3.61 -5.53
C ASN A 57 10.89 3.03 -4.38
N ALA A 58 9.67 2.60 -4.68
CA ALA A 58 8.72 2.08 -3.70
C ALA A 58 9.19 0.74 -3.11
N CYS A 59 9.86 -0.10 -3.91
CA CYS A 59 10.45 -1.36 -3.44
C CYS A 59 11.54 -1.14 -2.39
N ALA A 60 12.45 -0.20 -2.62
CA ALA A 60 13.49 0.17 -1.68
C ALA A 60 12.89 0.73 -0.38
N SER A 61 11.80 1.48 -0.48
CA SER A 61 11.10 2.07 0.67
C SER A 61 10.50 1.00 1.62
N VAL A 62 10.21 -0.20 1.09
CA VAL A 62 9.73 -1.36 1.87
C VAL A 62 10.79 -2.43 2.08
N GLY A 63 12.05 -2.16 1.75
CA GLY A 63 13.17 -3.09 1.93
C GLY A 63 13.17 -4.29 0.98
N LEU A 64 12.46 -4.21 -0.15
CA LEU A 64 12.47 -5.24 -1.18
C LEU A 64 13.50 -4.92 -2.28
N PRO A 65 14.21 -5.92 -2.83
CA PRO A 65 15.13 -5.71 -3.93
C PRO A 65 14.37 -5.54 -5.24
N GLY A 66 14.89 -4.70 -6.14
CA GLY A 66 14.34 -4.53 -7.50
C GLY A 66 13.73 -3.16 -7.73
N THR A 67 12.94 -3.06 -8.80
CA THR A 67 12.21 -1.85 -9.18
C THR A 67 10.72 -2.14 -9.16
N GLU A 68 9.93 -1.19 -8.67
CA GLU A 68 8.48 -1.28 -8.67
C GLU A 68 7.92 -1.37 -10.08
N ALA A 69 6.93 -2.21 -10.28
CA ALA A 69 6.26 -2.40 -11.56
C ALA A 69 4.81 -2.82 -11.39
N ARG A 70 4.03 -2.59 -12.44
CA ARG A 70 2.71 -3.21 -12.64
C ARG A 70 2.89 -4.47 -13.46
N LEU A 71 2.23 -5.55 -13.05
CA LEU A 71 2.27 -6.79 -13.81
C LEU A 71 1.45 -6.68 -15.11
N PRO A 72 1.89 -7.32 -16.20
CA PRO A 72 1.09 -7.38 -17.43
C PRO A 72 -0.14 -8.26 -17.23
N ALA A 73 -1.21 -7.97 -17.98
CA ALA A 73 -2.43 -8.78 -17.95
C ALA A 73 -2.13 -10.26 -18.26
N GLY A 74 -2.83 -11.17 -17.57
CA GLY A 74 -2.64 -12.62 -17.73
C GLY A 74 -1.56 -13.23 -16.84
N THR A 75 -0.77 -12.44 -16.12
CA THR A 75 0.18 -12.94 -15.09
C THR A 75 -0.40 -12.94 -13.68
N PHE A 76 -1.57 -12.34 -13.50
CA PHE A 76 -2.28 -12.25 -12.23
C PHE A 76 -3.80 -12.23 -12.43
N THR A 77 -4.54 -12.56 -11.36
CA THR A 77 -5.98 -12.31 -11.19
C THR A 77 -6.21 -11.47 -9.94
N SER A 78 -7.28 -10.67 -9.93
CA SER A 78 -7.70 -9.95 -8.72
C SER A 78 -9.22 -9.80 -8.70
N ASP A 79 -9.80 -9.98 -7.52
CA ASP A 79 -11.23 -9.79 -7.26
C ASP A 79 -11.52 -8.53 -6.42
N GLY A 80 -10.49 -7.70 -6.18
CA GLY A 80 -10.55 -6.50 -5.34
C GLY A 80 -10.30 -6.75 -3.85
N THR A 81 -10.25 -8.01 -3.40
CA THR A 81 -9.89 -8.37 -2.02
C THR A 81 -8.61 -9.21 -1.99
N TYR A 82 -8.46 -10.09 -2.98
CA TYR A 82 -7.33 -10.99 -3.16
C TYR A 82 -6.68 -10.79 -4.53
N ILE A 83 -5.40 -11.15 -4.60
CA ILE A 83 -4.59 -11.20 -5.82
C ILE A 83 -3.93 -12.57 -5.89
N ASP A 84 -4.04 -13.22 -7.04
CA ASP A 84 -3.23 -14.40 -7.36
C ASP A 84 -2.21 -14.02 -8.43
N ILE A 85 -0.96 -14.46 -8.25
CA ILE A 85 0.12 -14.28 -9.22
C ILE A 85 0.57 -15.66 -9.67
N THR A 86 0.49 -15.90 -10.97
CA THR A 86 0.69 -17.24 -11.56
C THR A 86 1.93 -17.32 -12.44
N ALA A 87 2.49 -16.18 -12.86
CA ALA A 87 3.67 -16.15 -13.72
C ALA A 87 4.53 -14.91 -13.47
N ASN A 88 5.84 -15.06 -13.68
CA ASN A 88 6.76 -13.92 -13.76
C ASN A 88 6.58 -13.18 -15.10
N PRO A 89 6.77 -11.85 -15.14
CA PRO A 89 6.83 -11.12 -16.40
C PRO A 89 8.07 -11.54 -17.22
N PRO A 90 8.03 -11.49 -18.56
CA PRO A 90 9.18 -11.87 -19.40
C PRO A 90 10.46 -11.10 -19.04
N GLY A 91 11.57 -11.83 -18.86
CA GLY A 91 12.88 -11.24 -18.61
C GLY A 91 13.09 -10.67 -17.20
N SER A 92 12.18 -10.90 -16.27
CA SER A 92 12.31 -10.46 -14.88
C SER A 92 11.75 -11.49 -13.91
N THR A 93 12.19 -11.45 -12.66
CA THR A 93 11.66 -12.27 -11.56
C THR A 93 11.01 -11.35 -10.55
N ILE A 94 9.84 -11.75 -10.05
CA ILE A 94 9.20 -11.04 -8.94
C ILE A 94 9.93 -11.40 -7.64
N THR A 95 10.44 -10.38 -6.94
CA THR A 95 11.13 -10.52 -5.65
C THR A 95 10.22 -10.25 -4.47
N GLY A 96 9.12 -9.54 -4.68
CA GLY A 96 8.11 -9.33 -3.67
C GLY A 96 6.89 -8.60 -4.18
N VAL A 97 5.85 -8.58 -3.36
CA VAL A 97 4.54 -7.99 -3.65
C VAL A 97 4.14 -7.09 -2.50
N VAL A 98 3.59 -5.93 -2.82
CA VAL A 98 3.04 -5.01 -1.83
C VAL A 98 1.55 -4.82 -2.11
N VAL A 99 0.70 -5.12 -1.13
CA VAL A 99 -0.76 -5.04 -1.27
C VAL A 99 -1.33 -4.08 -0.23
N LYS A 100 -1.89 -2.96 -0.69
CA LYS A 100 -2.38 -1.87 0.15
C LYS A 100 -3.90 -1.87 0.24
N GLY A 101 -4.41 -1.74 1.46
CA GLY A 101 -5.82 -1.56 1.78
C GLY A 101 -6.01 -0.68 3.01
N GLY A 102 -6.94 0.26 2.94
CA GLY A 102 -7.15 1.24 4.02
C GLY A 102 -5.88 2.05 4.36
N PRO A 103 -5.57 2.28 5.65
CA PRO A 103 -4.41 3.05 6.09
C PRO A 103 -3.11 2.24 6.19
N ALA A 104 -3.06 1.00 5.69
CA ALA A 104 -1.95 0.08 5.87
C ALA A 104 -1.66 -0.73 4.59
N TYR A 105 -0.58 -1.51 4.60
CA TYR A 105 -0.20 -2.41 3.51
C TYR A 105 0.54 -3.65 4.02
N ASN A 106 0.43 -4.75 3.27
CA ASN A 106 1.18 -5.98 3.47
C ASN A 106 2.37 -6.03 2.51
N VAL A 107 3.52 -6.47 3.02
CA VAL A 107 4.74 -6.72 2.25
C VAL A 107 5.01 -8.22 2.23
N TYR A 108 5.06 -8.80 1.04
CA TYR A 108 5.35 -10.20 0.78
C TYR A 108 6.72 -10.34 0.13
N GLY A 109 7.75 -10.68 0.90
CA GLY A 109 9.15 -10.74 0.40
C GLY A 109 9.71 -12.15 0.18
N ASN A 110 9.08 -13.19 0.73
CA ASN A 110 9.61 -14.57 0.68
C ASN A 110 8.48 -15.58 0.45
N LEU A 111 7.88 -15.53 -0.73
CA LEU A 111 6.72 -16.36 -1.09
C LEU A 111 7.09 -17.75 -1.65
N GLY A 112 8.38 -18.02 -1.91
CA GLY A 112 8.80 -19.25 -2.56
C GLY A 112 8.43 -19.30 -4.06
N PRO A 113 8.35 -20.50 -4.68
CA PRO A 113 8.02 -20.63 -6.09
C PRO A 113 6.55 -20.27 -6.38
N LEU A 114 6.28 -19.77 -7.58
CA LEU A 114 4.92 -19.52 -8.09
C LEU A 114 4.13 -20.84 -8.24
N PRO A 115 2.79 -20.81 -8.15
CA PRO A 115 1.93 -19.63 -8.00
C PRO A 115 1.81 -19.14 -6.55
N TRP A 116 1.54 -17.84 -6.39
CA TRP A 116 1.20 -17.24 -5.10
C TRP A 116 -0.27 -16.86 -5.10
N LEU A 117 -1.03 -17.54 -4.25
CA LEU A 117 -2.48 -17.40 -4.18
C LEU A 117 -2.89 -16.57 -2.97
N ASP A 118 -4.05 -15.92 -3.09
CA ASP A 118 -4.76 -15.22 -2.03
C ASP A 118 -3.93 -14.13 -1.33
N LEU A 119 -3.11 -13.38 -2.07
CA LEU A 119 -2.40 -12.22 -1.52
C LEU A 119 -3.40 -11.12 -1.22
N HIS A 120 -3.34 -10.52 -0.03
CA HIS A 120 -4.34 -9.55 0.40
C HIS A 120 -3.74 -8.40 1.22
N SER A 121 -4.54 -7.36 1.39
CA SER A 121 -4.18 -6.23 2.25
C SER A 121 -4.38 -6.56 3.75
N PRO A 122 -3.84 -5.77 4.69
CA PRO A 122 -4.04 -6.02 6.12
C PRO A 122 -5.51 -6.15 6.52
N LEU A 123 -5.75 -6.80 7.65
CA LEU A 123 -7.07 -6.94 8.22
C LEU A 123 -7.62 -5.57 8.65
N ASN A 124 -8.91 -5.35 8.42
CA ASN A 124 -9.66 -4.22 8.98
C ASN A 124 -10.17 -4.52 10.40
N ASP A 125 -10.87 -3.57 11.01
CA ASP A 125 -11.44 -3.71 12.36
C ASP A 125 -12.42 -4.87 12.52
N SER A 126 -12.96 -5.42 11.42
CA SER A 126 -13.81 -6.62 11.42
C SER A 126 -13.02 -7.93 11.35
N GLY A 127 -11.68 -7.88 11.38
CA GLY A 127 -10.79 -9.04 11.28
C GLY A 127 -10.77 -9.68 9.90
N ARG A 128 -11.18 -8.96 8.84
CA ARG A 128 -11.19 -9.45 7.46
C ARG A 128 -10.23 -8.63 6.60
N PRO A 129 -9.65 -9.19 5.53
CA PRO A 129 -8.83 -8.41 4.61
C PRO A 129 -9.58 -7.16 4.13
N ALA A 130 -8.92 -6.01 4.17
CA ALA A 130 -9.50 -4.80 3.62
C ALA A 130 -9.58 -4.87 2.08
N ALA A 131 -10.47 -4.08 1.49
CA ALA A 131 -10.51 -3.93 0.04
C ALA A 131 -9.18 -3.35 -0.46
N ILE A 132 -8.66 -3.95 -1.54
CA ILE A 132 -7.40 -3.54 -2.15
C ILE A 132 -7.62 -2.18 -2.82
N SER A 133 -6.83 -1.20 -2.41
CA SER A 133 -6.80 0.13 -3.01
C SER A 133 -5.70 0.25 -4.04
N HIS A 134 -4.51 -0.26 -3.73
CA HIS A 134 -3.32 -0.20 -4.58
C HIS A 134 -2.47 -1.45 -4.34
N TRP A 135 -1.71 -1.86 -5.34
CA TRP A 135 -0.70 -2.90 -5.19
C TRP A 135 0.33 -2.77 -6.31
N PHE A 136 1.52 -3.29 -6.05
CA PHE A 136 2.60 -3.35 -7.03
C PHE A 136 3.53 -4.53 -6.71
N VAL A 137 4.39 -4.87 -7.67
CA VAL A 137 5.43 -5.89 -7.50
C VAL A 137 6.82 -5.27 -7.58
N CYS A 138 7.79 -5.94 -6.98
CA CYS A 138 9.20 -5.63 -7.12
C CYS A 138 9.83 -6.61 -8.09
N LEU A 139 10.47 -6.10 -9.15
CA LEU A 139 11.08 -6.90 -10.20
C LEU A 139 12.59 -6.77 -10.19
N THR A 140 13.28 -7.88 -10.39
CA THR A 140 14.71 -7.90 -10.76
C THR A 140 14.85 -8.45 -12.17
N PRO A 141 15.66 -7.82 -13.05
CA PRO A 141 15.98 -8.38 -14.35
C PRO A 141 16.61 -9.77 -14.20
N VAL A 142 16.20 -10.71 -15.05
CA VAL A 142 16.89 -12.00 -15.13
C VAL A 142 18.21 -11.78 -15.84
N THR A 143 19.32 -11.84 -15.11
CA THR A 143 20.65 -11.87 -15.73
C THR A 143 20.83 -13.22 -16.40
N THR A 144 20.68 -13.28 -17.72
CA THR A 144 21.09 -14.44 -18.50
C THR A 144 22.60 -14.56 -18.42
N THR A 145 23.08 -15.37 -17.48
CA THR A 145 24.48 -15.80 -17.45
C THR A 145 24.67 -16.71 -18.67
N THR A 146 25.23 -16.16 -19.74
CA THR A 146 25.70 -16.96 -20.87
C THR A 146 26.91 -17.74 -20.39
N THR A 147 26.70 -18.99 -19.97
CA THR A 147 27.80 -19.91 -19.69
C THR A 147 28.46 -20.26 -21.03
N THR A 148 29.52 -19.56 -21.38
CA THR A 148 30.38 -19.96 -22.49
C THR A 148 31.17 -21.18 -22.03
N THR A 149 30.68 -22.38 -22.35
CA THR A 149 31.44 -23.62 -22.13
C THR A 149 32.64 -23.61 -23.07
N THR A 150 33.82 -23.27 -22.55
CA THR A 150 35.08 -23.46 -23.28
C THR A 150 35.39 -24.94 -23.31
N THR A 151 35.09 -25.60 -24.43
CA THR A 151 35.51 -26.99 -24.67
C THR A 151 37.02 -27.02 -24.84
N THR A 152 37.76 -27.37 -23.80
CA THR A 152 39.21 -27.62 -23.89
C THR A 152 39.42 -28.93 -24.64
N THR A 153 39.81 -28.85 -25.92
CA THR A 153 40.21 -30.03 -26.70
C THR A 153 41.59 -30.47 -26.22
N THR A 154 41.64 -31.49 -25.36
CA THR A 154 42.90 -32.13 -24.98
C THR A 154 43.41 -32.97 -26.14
N THR A 155 44.43 -32.48 -26.86
CA THR A 155 45.14 -33.26 -27.87
C THR A 155 46.05 -34.27 -27.18
N THR A 156 45.63 -35.53 -27.12
CA THR A 156 46.48 -36.63 -26.65
C THR A 156 47.48 -37.00 -27.75
N THR A 157 48.75 -36.63 -27.57
CA THR A 157 49.82 -37.03 -28.48
C THR A 157 50.22 -38.47 -28.18
N THR A 158 49.65 -39.43 -28.93
CA THR A 158 50.05 -40.83 -28.85
C THR A 158 51.32 -41.05 -29.68
N THR A 159 52.46 -41.26 -29.02
CA THR A 159 53.70 -41.68 -29.66
C THR A 159 53.55 -43.10 -30.19
N ALA A 160 53.40 -43.25 -31.51
CA ALA A 160 53.33 -44.56 -32.16
C ALA A 160 54.73 -45.19 -32.25
N ALA A 161 54.86 -46.43 -31.76
CA ALA A 161 56.00 -47.29 -32.04
C ALA A 161 55.92 -47.77 -33.51
N THR A 162 57.06 -47.73 -34.20
CA THR A 162 57.21 -48.09 -35.61
C THR A 162 57.02 -49.59 -35.82
N THR A 163 55.88 -50.00 -36.37
CA THR A 163 55.69 -51.31 -37.00
C THR A 163 55.33 -51.12 -38.46
N THR A 164 56.21 -51.63 -39.32
CA THR A 164 56.07 -51.65 -40.78
C THR A 164 54.95 -52.60 -41.16
N THR A 165 53.80 -52.07 -41.59
CA THR A 165 52.74 -52.84 -42.24
C THR A 165 52.25 -52.17 -43.53
N THR A 166 51.89 -53.06 -44.45
CA THR A 166 51.49 -52.92 -45.85
C THR A 166 50.42 -51.85 -46.08
N PRO A 167 50.43 -51.13 -47.22
CA PRO A 167 49.49 -50.02 -47.47
C PRO A 167 48.05 -50.53 -47.57
N HIS A 168 47.22 -50.12 -46.61
CA HIS A 168 45.77 -50.28 -46.69
C HIS A 168 45.15 -48.90 -46.94
N THR A 169 44.44 -48.77 -48.06
CA THR A 169 43.65 -47.61 -48.45
C THR A 169 42.63 -47.28 -47.37
N THR A 170 42.82 -46.16 -46.68
CA THR A 170 41.89 -45.64 -45.68
C THR A 170 41.10 -44.48 -46.30
N THR A 171 39.81 -44.71 -46.49
CA THR A 171 38.85 -43.73 -46.99
C THR A 171 38.60 -42.69 -45.90
N THR A 172 39.02 -41.46 -46.14
CA THR A 172 38.78 -40.32 -45.25
C THR A 172 37.30 -39.94 -45.27
N THR A 173 36.55 -40.25 -44.21
CA THR A 173 35.20 -39.73 -44.00
C THR A 173 35.28 -38.41 -43.24
N THR A 174 35.00 -37.31 -43.96
CA THR A 174 34.85 -35.98 -43.39
C THR A 174 33.67 -35.97 -42.40
N PRO A 175 33.84 -35.51 -41.14
CA PRO A 175 32.73 -35.40 -40.21
C PRO A 175 31.72 -34.37 -40.71
N ALA A 176 30.45 -34.78 -40.78
CA ALA A 176 29.35 -33.92 -41.17
C ALA A 176 29.13 -32.83 -40.10
N VAL A 177 29.20 -31.57 -40.52
CA VAL A 177 28.87 -30.41 -39.70
C VAL A 177 27.35 -30.39 -39.50
N THR A 178 26.88 -30.82 -38.34
CA THR A 178 25.47 -30.71 -37.95
C THR A 178 25.16 -29.24 -37.65
N THR A 179 24.62 -28.53 -38.64
CA THR A 179 24.06 -27.19 -38.48
C THR A 179 22.68 -27.31 -37.85
N THR A 180 22.58 -27.06 -36.54
CA THR A 180 21.29 -26.95 -35.86
C THR A 180 20.69 -25.59 -36.18
N THR A 181 19.87 -25.53 -37.23
CA THR A 181 19.03 -24.36 -37.54
C THR A 181 17.90 -24.29 -36.51
N THR A 182 17.98 -23.34 -35.58
CA THR A 182 16.85 -22.93 -34.75
C THR A 182 15.80 -22.25 -35.63
N VAL A 183 14.69 -22.95 -35.87
CA VAL A 183 13.52 -22.39 -36.54
C VAL A 183 12.97 -21.25 -35.68
N PRO A 184 12.74 -20.04 -36.22
CA PRO A 184 12.07 -18.98 -35.49
C PRO A 184 10.65 -19.42 -35.17
N THR A 185 10.35 -19.58 -33.88
CA THR A 185 8.99 -19.82 -33.40
C THR A 185 8.17 -18.56 -33.65
N THR A 186 7.34 -18.57 -34.69
CA THR A 186 6.30 -17.55 -34.88
C THR A 186 5.28 -17.67 -33.76
N THR A 187 5.34 -16.75 -32.80
CA THR A 187 4.30 -16.55 -31.79
C THR A 187 3.07 -15.97 -32.48
N THR A 188 2.09 -16.82 -32.77
CA THR A 188 0.77 -16.41 -33.23
C THR A 188 0.06 -15.68 -32.09
N THR A 189 -0.07 -14.37 -32.19
CA THR A 189 -0.88 -13.55 -31.28
C THR A 189 -2.35 -13.99 -31.41
N PRO A 190 -3.01 -14.48 -30.36
CA PRO A 190 -4.44 -14.74 -30.43
C PRO A 190 -5.18 -13.39 -30.57
N GLN A 191 -5.87 -13.21 -31.68
CA GLN A 191 -6.82 -12.12 -31.88
C GLN A 191 -7.97 -12.34 -30.89
N VAL A 192 -7.96 -11.57 -29.80
CA VAL A 192 -9.05 -11.57 -28.80
C VAL A 192 -10.26 -10.89 -29.43
N THR A 193 -11.21 -11.70 -29.93
CA THR A 193 -12.55 -11.25 -30.26
C THR A 193 -13.21 -10.73 -28.98
N THR A 194 -13.39 -9.42 -28.89
CA THR A 194 -14.05 -8.75 -27.78
C THR A 194 -15.56 -9.01 -27.86
N THR A 195 -16.03 -10.09 -27.25
CA THR A 195 -17.47 -10.30 -27.05
C THR A 195 -17.92 -9.47 -25.85
N ARG A 196 -18.63 -8.37 -26.13
CA ARG A 196 -19.25 -7.49 -25.14
C ARG A 196 -20.39 -8.24 -24.45
N THR A 197 -20.15 -8.76 -23.25
CA THR A 197 -21.21 -9.30 -22.39
C THR A 197 -21.84 -8.15 -21.61
N THR A 198 -23.06 -7.75 -21.99
CA THR A 198 -23.92 -6.90 -21.17
C THR A 198 -24.55 -7.75 -20.07
N THR A 199 -24.02 -7.65 -18.85
CA THR A 199 -24.63 -8.22 -17.64
C THR A 199 -25.75 -7.29 -17.17
N THR A 200 -27.00 -7.61 -17.50
CA THR A 200 -28.18 -7.04 -16.85
C THR A 200 -28.50 -7.85 -15.60
N THR A 201 -28.28 -7.26 -14.43
CA THR A 201 -28.64 -7.84 -13.12
C THR A 201 -30.17 -7.85 -12.97
N PRO A 202 -30.81 -8.99 -12.63
CA PRO A 202 -32.23 -9.01 -12.32
C PRO A 202 -32.48 -8.32 -10.97
N GLN A 203 -33.30 -7.27 -11.01
CA GLN A 203 -33.80 -6.55 -9.84
C GLN A 203 -34.74 -7.46 -9.04
N ALA A 204 -34.27 -7.96 -7.90
CA ALA A 204 -35.11 -8.69 -6.96
C ALA A 204 -36.18 -7.75 -6.39
N ALA A 205 -37.44 -8.05 -6.70
CA ALA A 205 -38.60 -7.42 -6.07
C ALA A 205 -38.61 -7.81 -4.59
N ARG A 206 -38.39 -6.84 -3.71
CA ARG A 206 -38.48 -7.03 -2.26
C ARG A 206 -39.93 -6.78 -1.82
N THR A 207 -40.55 -7.85 -1.35
CA THR A 207 -41.83 -7.90 -0.65
C THR A 207 -41.86 -6.90 0.51
N VAL A 208 -42.88 -6.04 0.50
CA VAL A 208 -43.17 -5.06 1.54
C VAL A 208 -44.05 -5.73 2.58
N ASN A 209 -43.62 -5.76 3.84
CA ASN A 209 -44.47 -6.10 4.98
C ASN A 209 -44.49 -4.86 5.91
N PRO A 210 -45.65 -4.28 6.25
CA PRO A 210 -45.72 -3.06 7.04
C PRO A 210 -45.85 -3.40 8.53
N GLY A 211 -44.94 -2.88 9.36
CA GLY A 211 -45.09 -3.00 10.80
C GLY A 211 -43.94 -2.39 11.61
N SER A 212 -44.27 -1.30 12.31
CA SER A 212 -43.54 -0.64 13.40
C SER A 212 -42.63 0.54 13.03
N THR A 213 -43.30 1.68 13.08
CA THR A 213 -42.89 3.07 13.27
C THR A 213 -41.88 3.30 14.39
N SER A 214 -40.77 3.96 14.05
CA SER A 214 -40.17 5.10 14.77
C SER A 214 -39.21 5.80 13.79
N GLY A 215 -39.18 7.15 13.82
CA GLY A 215 -38.43 8.01 12.90
C GLY A 215 -36.96 7.62 12.81
N ASP A 216 -36.21 7.92 11.75
CA ASP A 216 -35.91 9.27 11.27
C ASP A 216 -35.45 9.24 9.79
N GLY A 217 -35.46 10.40 9.11
CA GLY A 217 -35.30 10.58 7.66
C GLY A 217 -34.14 9.85 6.97
N GLN A 218 -34.47 8.80 6.22
CA GLN A 218 -33.56 8.04 5.36
C GLN A 218 -33.50 8.63 3.94
N GLY A 219 -32.54 9.54 3.72
CA GLY A 219 -32.02 9.83 2.39
C GLY A 219 -30.96 8.80 2.02
N LYS A 220 -31.15 8.16 0.86
CA LYS A 220 -30.19 7.40 0.03
C LYS A 220 -28.75 7.40 0.56
N GLY A 221 -28.24 6.21 0.90
CA GLY A 221 -26.90 5.93 1.43
C GLY A 221 -25.81 6.87 0.93
N LEU A 222 -25.50 7.86 1.75
CA LEU A 222 -24.26 8.60 1.70
C LEU A 222 -23.23 7.83 2.53
N ALA A 223 -21.96 7.88 2.13
CA ALA A 223 -20.89 7.18 2.83
C ALA A 223 -20.91 7.55 4.32
N SER A 224 -21.03 6.54 5.19
CA SER A 224 -20.84 6.72 6.63
C SER A 224 -19.37 7.04 6.86
N THR A 225 -19.03 8.31 6.99
CA THR A 225 -17.64 8.79 7.16
C THR A 225 -17.12 8.65 8.61
N GLY A 226 -17.73 7.77 9.41
CA GLY A 226 -17.32 7.56 10.81
C GLY A 226 -17.44 8.81 11.68
N PHE A 227 -18.33 9.74 11.32
CA PHE A 227 -18.54 10.96 12.10
C PHE A 227 -19.47 10.68 13.28
N ASP A 228 -18.88 10.33 14.42
CA ASP A 228 -19.61 10.22 15.69
C ASP A 228 -19.92 11.61 16.23
N GLY A 229 -21.07 12.19 15.85
CA GLY A 229 -21.49 13.54 16.24
C GLY A 229 -21.75 13.75 17.75
N TRP A 230 -21.61 12.71 18.58
CA TRP A 230 -21.94 12.78 20.01
C TRP A 230 -21.05 13.75 20.80
N TRP A 231 -19.76 13.85 20.47
CA TRP A 231 -18.84 14.78 21.15
C TRP A 231 -19.16 16.25 20.83
N LEU A 232 -19.69 16.54 19.64
CA LEU A 232 -20.12 17.89 19.28
C LEU A 232 -21.32 18.36 20.08
N ILE A 233 -22.20 17.44 20.51
CA ILE A 233 -23.32 17.77 21.40
C ILE A 233 -22.79 18.22 22.76
N VAL A 234 -21.79 17.51 23.31
CA VAL A 234 -21.16 17.87 24.59
C VAL A 234 -20.48 19.25 24.50
N ILE A 235 -19.75 19.52 23.43
CA ILE A 235 -19.11 20.82 23.20
C ILE A 235 -20.16 21.93 23.03
N GLY A 236 -21.20 21.67 22.24
CA GLY A 236 -22.29 22.63 22.00
C GLY A 236 -23.00 23.02 23.29
N LEU A 237 -23.33 22.04 24.15
CA LEU A 237 -23.94 22.30 25.45
C LEU A 237 -23.01 23.07 26.40
N SER A 238 -21.71 22.76 26.38
CA SER A 238 -20.71 23.47 27.20
C SER A 238 -20.61 24.95 26.79
N LEU A 239 -20.52 25.23 25.49
CA LEU A 239 -20.51 26.60 24.95
C LEU A 239 -21.79 27.37 25.29
N LEU A 240 -22.96 26.71 25.17
CA LEU A 240 -24.24 27.30 25.52
C LEU A 240 -24.31 27.66 27.01
N ALA A 241 -23.89 26.76 27.89
CA ALA A 241 -23.86 26.99 29.33
C ALA A 241 -22.89 28.12 29.71
N ALA A 242 -21.71 28.18 29.11
CA ALA A 242 -20.75 29.25 29.31
C ALA A 242 -21.30 30.61 28.85
N GLY A 243 -21.93 30.66 27.67
CA GLY A 243 -22.58 31.87 27.15
C GLY A 243 -23.72 32.35 28.06
N ALA A 244 -24.55 31.42 28.56
CA ALA A 244 -25.62 31.74 29.51
C ALA A 244 -25.07 32.27 30.84
N ALA A 245 -24.02 31.65 31.39
CA ALA A 245 -23.38 32.11 32.62
C ALA A 245 -22.74 33.51 32.47
N PHE A 246 -22.11 33.77 31.32
CA PHE A 246 -21.56 35.09 30.98
C PHE A 246 -22.65 36.14 30.90
N LEU A 247 -23.76 35.85 30.19
CA LEU A 247 -24.90 36.75 30.10
C LEU A 247 -25.54 36.96 31.47
N ALA A 248 -25.73 35.93 32.30
CA ALA A 248 -26.41 36.06 33.58
C ALA A 248 -25.57 36.79 34.65
N SER A 249 -24.26 36.94 34.46
CA SER A 249 -23.34 37.50 35.46
C SER A 249 -23.40 39.05 35.52
N PRO A 250 -23.99 39.66 36.57
CA PRO A 250 -24.10 41.11 36.68
C PRO A 250 -22.74 41.79 36.90
N LYS A 251 -21.79 41.08 37.51
CA LYS A 251 -20.42 41.57 37.76
C LYS A 251 -19.64 41.80 36.46
N LEU A 252 -19.80 40.95 35.45
CA LEU A 252 -19.14 41.13 34.15
C LEU A 252 -19.77 42.25 33.33
N ARG A 253 -21.11 42.39 33.36
CA ARG A 253 -21.81 43.49 32.68
C ARG A 253 -21.36 44.88 33.18
N ASN A 254 -21.02 44.99 34.46
CA ASN A 254 -20.52 46.23 35.05
C ASN A 254 -19.06 46.54 34.69
N LEU A 255 -18.26 45.54 34.31
CA LEU A 255 -16.88 45.73 33.86
C LEU A 255 -16.80 46.28 32.42
N PHE A 256 -17.75 45.91 31.55
CA PHE A 256 -17.79 46.40 30.16
C PHE A 256 -18.53 47.73 29.96
N ARG A 257 -19.09 48.31 31.03
CA ARG A 257 -19.77 49.63 31.00
C ARG A 257 -18.88 50.79 31.47
N ARG A 258 -17.59 50.57 31.68
CA ARG A 258 -16.58 51.62 31.91
C ARG A 258 -15.77 51.82 30.66
#